data_AF-A0A6M1TCJ6-F1
#
_entry.id   AF-A0A6M1TCJ6-F1
#
_cell.length_a   1.000
_cell.length_b   1.000
_cell.length_c   1.000
_cell.angle_alpha   90.00
_cell.angle_beta   90.00
_cell.angle_gamma   90.00
#
_symmetry.space_group_name_H-M   'P 1'
#
loop_
_entity.id
_entity.type
_entity.pdbx_description
1 polymer ?
#
loop_
_entity_poly.entity_id
_entity_poly.type
_entity_poly.pdbx_seq_one_letter_code
_entity_poly.pdbx_strand_id
1 'polypeptide(L)'
;MKSKQQDLIYIYDSDHQKIIMIDSETGEQVDKKDDQITSMLKYLHHEGRQILLRKFAVWCTRQINDKLKPMQKKILDLAEEAISQKATTEELEELYKETEGAAVATDSVGLRQGKESAPAYLAARECINPDPLEGAIQAARFHRIWSEMQQKEDSKKVLKEVKAEAKNDTIIQVEQQQTDYLLDLMNQ
;
A
#
# COMPACT_ATOMS: atom_id res chain seq x y z
N MET A 1 23.29 7.88 -18.52
CA MET A 1 22.05 8.50 -17.98
C MET A 1 22.11 8.39 -16.46
N LYS A 2 22.01 9.51 -15.75
CA LYS A 2 22.12 9.56 -14.27
C LYS A 2 20.88 8.89 -13.66
N SER A 3 21.08 7.94 -12.74
CA SER A 3 19.98 7.36 -11.97
C SER A 3 19.33 8.46 -11.14
N LYS A 4 18.01 8.62 -11.20
CA LYS A 4 17.27 9.37 -10.17
C LYS A 4 17.45 8.59 -8.86
N GLN A 5 18.38 9.05 -8.02
CA GLN A 5 18.43 8.64 -6.62
C GLN A 5 17.13 9.13 -5.98
N GLN A 6 16.39 8.22 -5.36
CA GLN A 6 15.33 8.63 -4.44
C GLN A 6 16.04 9.31 -3.27
N ASP A 7 15.86 10.61 -3.13
CA ASP A 7 16.45 11.38 -2.05
C ASP A 7 15.63 11.08 -0.77
N LEU A 8 16.13 10.15 0.04
CA LEU A 8 15.54 9.76 1.32
C LEU A 8 16.10 10.65 2.43
N ILE A 9 15.22 11.25 3.23
CA ILE A 9 15.57 12.08 4.38
C ILE A 9 15.34 11.26 5.65
N TYR A 10 16.38 11.09 6.45
CA TYR A 10 16.28 10.47 7.77
C TYR A 10 15.97 11.55 8.80
N ILE A 11 14.81 11.46 9.44
CA ILE A 11 14.42 12.34 10.53
C ILE A 11 14.36 11.52 11.82
N TYR A 12 14.90 12.07 12.90
CA TYR A 12 14.78 11.47 14.22
C TYR A 12 13.52 12.00 14.91
N ASP A 13 12.54 11.11 15.12
CA ASP A 13 11.34 11.40 15.90
C ASP A 13 11.67 11.28 17.38
N SER A 14 11.84 12.43 18.04
CA SER A 14 12.19 12.53 19.45
C SER A 14 11.04 12.11 20.39
N ASP A 15 9.79 12.16 19.94
CA ASP A 15 8.62 11.81 20.78
C ASP A 15 8.45 10.29 20.89
N HIS A 16 8.85 9.55 19.84
CA HIS A 16 8.74 8.10 19.77
C HIS A 16 10.11 7.39 19.77
N GLN A 17 11.20 8.13 19.98
CA GLN A 17 12.60 7.67 19.99
C GLN A 17 12.95 6.74 18.82
N LYS A 18 12.56 7.12 17.61
CA LYS A 18 12.77 6.29 16.41
C LYS A 18 13.26 7.12 15.23
N ILE A 19 14.08 6.52 14.38
CA ILE A 19 14.45 7.10 13.09
C ILE A 19 13.33 6.80 12.10
N ILE A 20 12.73 7.85 11.55
CA ILE A 20 11.72 7.78 10.49
C ILE A 20 12.39 8.16 9.17
N MET A 21 12.19 7.35 8.14
CA MET A 21 12.64 7.68 6.79
C MET A 21 11.52 8.45 6.11
N ILE A 22 11.83 9.53 5.41
CA ILE A 22 10.86 10.32 4.65
C ILE A 22 11.34 10.40 3.21
N ASP A 23 10.44 10.11 2.27
CA ASP A 23 10.69 10.34 0.85
C ASP A 23 10.62 11.85 0.58
N SER A 24 11.68 12.45 0.03
CA SER A 24 11.76 13.90 -0.16
C SER A 24 10.87 14.45 -1.28
N GLU A 25 10.43 13.61 -2.23
CA GLU A 25 9.55 14.03 -3.32
C GLU A 25 8.09 14.04 -2.84
N THR A 26 7.71 13.10 -1.97
CA THR A 26 6.33 12.93 -1.49
C THR A 26 6.08 13.49 -0.08
N GLY A 27 7.13 13.67 0.73
CA GLY A 27 7.05 14.13 2.12
C GLY A 27 6.49 13.09 3.09
N GLU A 28 6.33 11.83 2.66
CA GLU A 28 5.72 10.78 3.49
C GLU A 28 6.73 9.89 4.19
N GLN A 29 6.37 9.39 5.37
CA GLN A 29 7.16 8.41 6.10
C GLN A 29 7.21 7.08 5.32
N VAL A 30 8.40 6.55 5.12
CA VAL A 30 8.72 5.29 4.45
C VAL A 30 9.01 4.24 5.53
N ASP A 31 8.26 3.14 5.54
CA ASP A 31 8.60 1.98 6.38
C ASP A 31 9.83 1.28 5.77
N LYS A 32 10.69 0.71 6.62
CA LYS A 32 11.87 -0.05 6.18
C LYS A 32 11.48 -1.24 5.29
N LYS A 33 10.28 -1.82 5.49
CA LYS A 33 9.75 -2.86 4.59
C LYS A 33 9.41 -2.31 3.20
N ASP A 34 8.97 -1.05 3.10
CA ASP A 34 8.64 -0.40 1.83
C ASP A 34 9.89 -0.06 1.01
N ASP A 35 11.01 0.24 1.69
CA ASP A 35 12.30 0.40 1.02
C ASP A 35 12.76 -0.92 0.36
N GLN A 36 12.52 -2.06 1.01
CA GLN A 36 12.80 -3.37 0.43
C GLN A 36 11.88 -3.69 -0.76
N ILE A 37 10.58 -3.40 -0.64
CA ILE A 37 9.62 -3.59 -1.74
C ILE A 37 10.00 -2.70 -2.92
N THR A 38 10.23 -1.40 -2.69
CA THR A 38 10.65 -0.44 -3.72
C THR A 38 11.95 -0.88 -4.40
N SER A 39 12.93 -1.36 -3.63
CA SER A 39 14.19 -1.90 -4.16
C SER A 39 13.97 -3.12 -5.05
N MET A 40 13.10 -4.05 -4.63
CA MET A 40 12.72 -5.21 -5.44
C MET A 40 12.01 -4.79 -6.74
N LEU A 41 11.09 -3.82 -6.69
CA LEU A 41 10.39 -3.32 -7.87
C LEU A 41 11.36 -2.65 -8.85
N LYS A 42 12.30 -1.84 -8.35
CA LYS A 42 13.36 -1.24 -9.17
C LYS A 42 14.25 -2.30 -9.83
N TYR A 43 14.59 -3.37 -9.11
CA TYR A 43 15.32 -4.50 -9.67
C TYR A 43 14.54 -5.17 -10.81
N LEU A 44 13.25 -5.46 -10.61
CA LEU A 44 12.40 -6.02 -11.67
C LEU A 44 12.29 -5.11 -12.89
N HIS A 45 12.23 -3.79 -12.68
CA HIS A 45 12.25 -2.82 -13.76
C HIS A 45 13.59 -2.83 -14.53
N HIS A 46 14.72 -2.88 -13.81
CA HIS A 46 16.05 -2.97 -14.42
C HIS A 46 16.21 -4.23 -15.27
N GLU A 47 15.65 -5.35 -14.81
CA GLU A 47 15.60 -6.63 -15.53
C GLU A 47 14.56 -6.66 -16.67
N GLY A 48 13.90 -5.54 -16.98
CA GLY A 48 12.90 -5.43 -18.05
C GLY A 48 11.60 -6.20 -17.78
N ARG A 49 11.33 -6.59 -16.53
CA ARG A 49 10.19 -7.45 -16.14
C ARG A 49 8.89 -6.66 -15.95
N GLN A 50 8.49 -5.85 -16.92
CA GLN A 50 7.32 -4.96 -16.83
C GLN A 50 6.01 -5.69 -16.51
N ILE A 51 5.81 -6.90 -17.04
CA ILE A 51 4.62 -7.72 -16.74
C ILE A 51 4.56 -8.08 -15.24
N LEU A 52 5.70 -8.35 -14.60
CA LEU A 52 5.72 -8.66 -13.16
C LEU A 52 5.37 -7.45 -12.31
N LEU A 53 5.77 -6.24 -12.73
CA LEU A 53 5.39 -4.99 -12.08
C LEU A 53 3.87 -4.77 -12.14
N ARG A 54 3.25 -4.97 -13.32
CA ARG A 54 1.79 -4.89 -13.45
C ARG A 54 1.07 -5.96 -12.61
N LYS A 55 1.56 -7.21 -12.62
CA LYS A 55 1.01 -8.28 -11.77
C LYS A 55 1.09 -7.92 -10.29
N PHE A 56 2.19 -7.33 -9.86
CA PHE A 56 2.36 -6.87 -8.49
C PHE A 56 1.34 -5.77 -8.14
N ALA A 57 1.15 -4.77 -9.01
CA ALA A 57 0.15 -3.73 -8.81
C ALA A 57 -1.28 -4.32 -8.69
N VAL A 58 -1.64 -5.26 -9.58
CA VAL A 58 -2.93 -5.97 -9.52
C VAL A 58 -3.07 -6.77 -8.22
N TRP A 59 -2.00 -7.43 -7.78
CA TRP A 59 -2.00 -8.16 -6.51
C TRP A 59 -2.26 -7.23 -5.31
N CYS A 60 -1.57 -6.09 -5.23
CA CYS A 60 -1.78 -5.08 -4.19
C CYS A 60 -3.25 -4.62 -4.16
N THR A 61 -3.81 -4.29 -5.33
CA THR A 61 -5.21 -3.84 -5.44
C THR A 61 -6.19 -4.92 -4.95
N ARG A 62 -5.94 -6.19 -5.28
CA ARG A 62 -6.78 -7.31 -4.84
C ARG A 62 -6.79 -7.51 -3.33
N GLN A 63 -5.73 -7.12 -2.61
CA GLN A 63 -5.71 -7.21 -1.15
C GLN A 63 -6.62 -6.18 -0.48
N ILE A 64 -6.86 -5.02 -1.11
CA ILE A 64 -7.52 -3.87 -0.50
C ILE A 64 -9.05 -4.04 -0.44
N ASN A 65 -9.66 -4.70 -1.43
CA ASN A 65 -11.12 -4.83 -1.47
C ASN A 65 -11.60 -5.98 -2.37
N ASP A 66 -12.38 -6.89 -1.79
CA ASP A 66 -13.02 -7.98 -2.51
C ASP A 66 -14.22 -7.53 -3.36
N LYS A 67 -14.80 -6.36 -3.06
CA LYS A 67 -16.00 -5.83 -3.74
C LYS A 67 -15.64 -4.67 -4.66
N LEU A 68 -15.18 -5.01 -5.85
CA LEU A 68 -14.83 -4.07 -6.91
C LEU A 68 -16.07 -3.34 -7.46
N LYS A 69 -16.06 -2.00 -7.44
CA LYS A 69 -17.07 -1.19 -8.15
C LYS A 69 -16.88 -1.35 -9.67
N PRO A 70 -17.92 -1.05 -10.50
CA PRO A 70 -17.86 -1.25 -11.95
C PRO A 70 -16.63 -0.63 -12.63
N MET A 71 -16.24 0.59 -12.25
CA MET A 71 -15.06 1.24 -12.83
C MET A 71 -13.74 0.57 -12.41
N GLN A 72 -13.62 0.16 -11.15
CA GLN A 72 -12.43 -0.56 -10.65
C GLN A 72 -12.30 -1.92 -11.34
N LYS A 73 -13.43 -2.60 -11.59
CA LYS A 73 -13.46 -3.82 -12.37
C LYS A 73 -12.99 -3.59 -13.81
N LYS A 74 -13.53 -2.57 -14.52
CA LYS A 74 -13.07 -2.21 -15.88
C LYS A 74 -11.56 -1.98 -15.92
N ILE A 75 -11.02 -1.26 -14.94
CA ILE A 75 -9.57 -1.00 -14.84
C ILE A 75 -8.78 -2.30 -14.62
N LEU A 76 -9.22 -3.15 -13.70
CA LEU A 76 -8.53 -4.41 -13.41
C LEU A 76 -8.61 -5.42 -14.55
N ASP A 77 -9.75 -5.49 -15.24
CA ASP A 77 -9.92 -6.33 -16.43
C ASP A 77 -8.93 -5.90 -17.53
N LEU A 78 -8.81 -4.58 -17.79
CA LEU A 78 -7.82 -4.06 -18.75
C LEU A 78 -6.38 -4.33 -18.30
N ALA A 79 -6.08 -4.22 -17.00
CA ALA A 79 -4.75 -4.55 -16.47
C ALA A 79 -4.39 -6.03 -16.67
N GLU A 80 -5.36 -6.94 -16.49
CA GLU A 80 -5.18 -8.38 -16.73
C GLU A 80 -5.03 -8.70 -18.23
N GLU A 81 -5.73 -7.97 -19.10
CA GLU A 81 -5.52 -8.03 -20.54
C GLU A 81 -4.11 -7.57 -20.92
N ALA A 82 -3.61 -6.49 -20.33
CA ALA A 82 -2.24 -6.03 -20.54
C ALA A 82 -1.19 -7.04 -20.03
N ILE A 83 -1.43 -7.67 -18.88
CA ILE A 83 -0.59 -8.76 -18.36
C ILE A 83 -0.56 -9.96 -19.33
N SER A 84 -1.70 -10.24 -19.96
CA SER A 84 -1.86 -11.28 -20.98
C SER A 84 -1.41 -10.84 -22.37
N GLN A 85 -0.84 -9.64 -22.52
CA GLN A 85 -0.39 -9.04 -23.78
C GLN A 85 -1.50 -8.91 -24.84
N LYS A 86 -2.76 -8.72 -24.39
CA LYS A 86 -3.94 -8.53 -25.25
C LYS A 86 -4.37 -7.07 -25.36
N ALA A 87 -4.00 -6.24 -24.39
CA ALA A 87 -4.23 -4.81 -24.42
C ALA A 87 -2.97 -4.06 -24.90
N THR A 88 -3.19 -2.95 -25.58
CA THR A 88 -2.18 -2.03 -26.09
C THR A 88 -1.78 -0.98 -25.04
N THR A 89 -0.67 -0.29 -25.27
CA THR A 89 -0.23 0.78 -24.35
C THR A 89 -1.17 1.98 -24.46
N GLU A 90 -1.71 2.23 -25.64
CA GLU A 90 -2.66 3.30 -25.94
C GLU A 90 -3.98 3.13 -25.17
N GLU A 91 -4.53 1.91 -25.11
CA GLU A 91 -5.74 1.61 -24.33
C GLU A 91 -5.53 1.87 -22.83
N LEU A 92 -4.35 1.52 -22.30
CA LEU A 92 -3.99 1.79 -20.91
C LEU A 92 -3.88 3.29 -20.65
N GLU A 93 -3.18 4.03 -21.53
CA GLU A 93 -3.05 5.47 -21.43
C GLU A 93 -4.38 6.21 -21.50
N GLU A 94 -5.26 5.80 -22.41
CA GLU A 94 -6.57 6.40 -22.58
C GLU A 94 -7.40 6.27 -21.29
N LEU A 95 -7.55 5.06 -20.77
CA LEU A 95 -8.31 4.84 -19.54
C LEU A 95 -7.64 5.49 -18.31
N TYR A 96 -6.31 5.55 -18.28
CA TYR A 96 -5.58 6.22 -17.19
C TYR A 96 -5.79 7.75 -17.19
N LYS A 97 -5.90 8.37 -18.38
CA LYS A 97 -6.25 9.79 -18.56
C LYS A 97 -7.72 10.05 -18.24
N GLU A 98 -8.64 9.20 -18.71
CA GLU A 98 -10.08 9.30 -18.40
C GLU A 98 -10.35 9.30 -16.88
N THR A 99 -9.54 8.58 -16.11
CA THR A 99 -9.70 8.43 -14.66
C THR A 99 -8.99 9.48 -13.83
N GLU A 100 -8.20 10.37 -14.43
CA GLU A 100 -7.35 11.34 -13.72
C GLU A 100 -8.15 12.27 -12.80
N GLY A 101 -9.24 12.87 -13.29
CA GLY A 101 -10.06 13.78 -12.48
C GLY A 101 -10.67 13.11 -11.24
N ALA A 102 -11.12 11.86 -11.39
CA ALA A 102 -11.64 11.08 -10.28
C ALA A 102 -10.52 10.65 -9.31
N ALA A 103 -9.32 10.37 -9.81
CA ALA A 103 -8.14 10.07 -8.99
C ALA A 103 -7.74 11.26 -8.14
N VAL A 104 -7.62 12.46 -8.74
CA VAL A 104 -7.29 13.70 -8.03
C VAL A 104 -8.30 13.98 -6.92
N ALA A 105 -9.60 13.85 -7.19
CA ALA A 105 -10.63 14.04 -6.18
C ALA A 105 -10.56 12.98 -5.07
N THR A 106 -10.26 11.73 -5.42
CA THR A 106 -10.14 10.62 -4.46
C THR A 106 -8.93 10.78 -3.56
N ASP A 107 -7.79 11.21 -4.10
CA ASP A 107 -6.57 11.47 -3.34
C ASP A 107 -6.72 12.72 -2.45
N SER A 108 -7.11 13.86 -3.02
CA SER A 108 -7.19 15.13 -2.31
C SER A 108 -8.30 15.21 -1.25
N VAL A 109 -9.45 14.57 -1.50
CA VAL A 109 -10.61 14.63 -0.60
C VAL A 109 -10.88 13.29 0.06
N GLY A 110 -10.85 12.20 -0.72
CA GLY A 110 -11.21 10.86 -0.24
C GLY A 110 -10.27 10.35 0.85
N LEU A 111 -8.95 10.40 0.62
CA LEU A 111 -7.96 9.99 1.62
C LEU A 111 -7.97 10.89 2.85
N ARG A 112 -8.09 12.22 2.67
CA ARG A 112 -8.15 13.18 3.80
C ARG A 112 -9.37 12.96 4.69
N GLN A 113 -10.49 12.55 4.11
CA GLN A 113 -11.71 12.20 4.85
C GLN A 113 -11.67 10.79 5.45
N GLY A 114 -10.58 10.04 5.26
CA GLY A 114 -10.45 8.67 5.76
C GLY A 114 -11.42 7.69 5.12
N LYS A 115 -11.84 7.92 3.86
CA LYS A 115 -12.75 7.01 3.17
C LYS A 115 -12.03 5.72 2.81
N GLU A 116 -12.45 4.60 3.39
CA GLU A 116 -11.83 3.28 3.15
C GLU A 116 -11.82 2.85 1.68
N SER A 117 -12.79 3.33 0.88
CA SER A 117 -12.84 3.03 -0.55
C SER A 117 -11.85 3.84 -1.40
N ALA A 118 -11.22 4.88 -0.85
CA ALA A 118 -10.32 5.75 -1.60
C ALA A 118 -9.01 5.04 -1.98
N PRO A 119 -8.28 4.37 -1.05
CA PRO A 119 -7.14 3.54 -1.42
C PRO A 119 -7.47 2.46 -2.47
N ALA A 120 -8.67 1.86 -2.37
CA ALA A 120 -9.10 0.83 -3.32
C ALA A 120 -9.24 1.36 -4.75
N TYR A 121 -9.74 2.59 -4.91
CA TYR A 121 -9.88 3.20 -6.23
C TYR A 121 -8.53 3.61 -6.79
N LEU A 122 -7.69 4.24 -5.95
CA LEU A 122 -6.36 4.70 -6.36
C LEU A 122 -5.45 3.53 -6.73
N ALA A 123 -5.37 2.49 -5.89
CA ALA A 123 -4.60 1.28 -6.21
C ALA A 123 -5.07 0.62 -7.52
N ALA A 124 -6.38 0.52 -7.75
CA ALA A 124 -6.91 -0.03 -8.99
C ALA A 124 -6.44 0.75 -10.21
N ARG A 125 -6.53 2.09 -10.16
CA ARG A 125 -6.06 2.95 -11.24
C ARG A 125 -4.58 2.74 -11.57
N GLU A 126 -3.74 2.51 -10.57
CA GLU A 126 -2.31 2.32 -10.78
C GLU A 126 -1.96 1.00 -11.49
N CYS A 127 -2.89 0.04 -11.56
CA CYS A 127 -2.70 -1.19 -12.35
C CYS A 127 -2.57 -0.92 -13.86
N ILE A 128 -3.18 0.17 -14.35
CA ILE A 128 -3.13 0.60 -15.76
C ILE A 128 -2.19 1.79 -15.98
N ASN A 129 -1.35 2.13 -15.01
CA ASN A 129 -0.38 3.23 -15.16
C ASN A 129 0.50 2.97 -16.40
N PRO A 130 0.71 3.97 -17.29
CA PRO A 130 1.58 3.84 -18.45
C PRO A 130 3.03 3.47 -18.09
N ASP A 131 3.51 3.91 -16.93
CA ASP A 131 4.77 3.45 -16.33
C ASP A 131 4.48 2.30 -15.34
N PRO A 132 4.86 1.05 -15.68
CA PRO A 132 4.61 -0.10 -14.80
C PRO A 132 5.36 -0.02 -13.46
N LEU A 133 6.52 0.63 -13.40
CA LEU A 133 7.29 0.76 -12.15
C LEU A 133 6.58 1.73 -11.21
N GLU A 134 6.22 2.90 -11.71
CA GLU A 134 5.49 3.89 -10.92
C GLU A 134 4.15 3.33 -10.45
N GLY A 135 3.40 2.65 -11.33
CA GLY A 135 2.15 2.00 -10.96
C GLY A 135 2.31 0.95 -9.86
N ALA A 136 3.38 0.16 -9.90
CA ALA A 136 3.68 -0.82 -8.85
C ALA A 136 4.03 -0.16 -7.50
N ILE A 137 4.83 0.91 -7.51
CA ILE A 137 5.20 1.66 -6.30
C ILE A 137 3.96 2.30 -5.68
N GLN A 138 3.14 2.99 -6.48
CA GLN A 138 1.95 3.65 -5.99
C GLN A 138 0.89 2.64 -5.50
N ALA A 139 0.71 1.51 -6.19
CA ALA A 139 -0.18 0.45 -5.72
C ALA A 139 0.25 -0.11 -4.35
N ALA A 140 1.56 -0.31 -4.13
CA ALA A 140 2.08 -0.69 -2.80
C ALA A 140 1.79 0.38 -1.74
N ARG A 141 2.02 1.66 -2.08
CA ARG A 141 1.72 2.80 -1.18
C ARG A 141 0.24 2.82 -0.78
N PHE A 142 -0.69 2.70 -1.74
CA PHE A 142 -2.12 2.71 -1.43
C PHE A 142 -2.56 1.47 -0.65
N HIS A 143 -1.97 0.30 -0.90
CA HIS A 143 -2.17 -0.89 -0.08
C HIS A 143 -1.76 -0.66 1.39
N ARG A 144 -0.62 0.00 1.61
CA ARG A 144 -0.18 0.37 2.96
C ARG A 144 -1.16 1.35 3.63
N ILE A 145 -1.53 2.43 2.93
CA ILE A 145 -2.49 3.42 3.46
C ILE A 145 -3.80 2.73 3.87
N TRP A 146 -4.30 1.80 3.06
CA TRP A 146 -5.46 1.00 3.42
C TRP A 146 -5.22 0.15 4.67
N SER A 147 -4.10 -0.58 4.74
CA SER A 147 -3.76 -1.41 5.90
C SER A 147 -3.68 -0.58 7.20
N GLU A 148 -3.10 0.62 7.15
CA GLU A 148 -3.07 1.56 8.27
C GLU A 148 -4.46 2.07 8.66
N MET A 149 -5.34 2.31 7.67
CA MET A 149 -6.73 2.69 7.92
C MET A 149 -7.48 1.56 8.66
N GLN A 150 -7.31 0.31 8.23
CA GLN A 150 -7.91 -0.87 8.90
C GLN A 150 -7.41 -1.01 10.34
N GLN A 151 -6.10 -0.86 10.58
CA GLN A 151 -5.53 -0.92 11.93
C GLN A 151 -6.04 0.21 12.84
N LYS A 152 -6.28 1.42 12.31
CA LYS A 152 -6.86 2.52 13.07
C LYS A 152 -8.34 2.29 13.42
N GLU A 153 -9.10 1.62 12.55
CA GLU A 153 -10.47 1.21 12.88
C GLU A 153 -10.50 0.13 13.98
N ASP A 154 -9.63 -0.86 13.90
CA ASP A 154 -9.52 -1.91 14.92
C ASP A 154 -9.03 -1.34 16.26
N SER A 155 -8.08 -0.40 16.23
CA SER A 155 -7.64 0.33 17.43
C SER A 155 -8.78 1.15 18.04
N LYS A 156 -9.66 1.76 17.23
CA LYS A 156 -10.85 2.47 17.72
C LYS A 156 -11.94 1.53 18.25
N LYS A 157 -12.06 0.30 17.73
CA LYS A 157 -12.93 -0.74 18.30
C LYS A 157 -12.42 -1.22 19.66
N VAL A 158 -11.11 -1.38 19.81
CA VAL A 158 -10.47 -1.74 21.10
C VAL A 158 -10.61 -0.61 22.13
N LEU A 159 -10.58 0.66 21.70
CA LEU A 159 -10.72 1.82 22.60
C LEU A 159 -12.16 2.13 23.05
N LYS A 160 -13.18 1.39 22.60
CA LYS A 160 -14.58 1.68 22.99
C LYS A 160 -15.11 0.90 24.20
N GLU A 161 -14.46 -0.16 24.65
CA GLU A 161 -14.86 -0.86 25.88
C GLU A 161 -13.65 -1.42 26.64
N VAL A 162 -12.74 -0.53 27.03
CA VAL A 162 -11.81 -0.85 28.11
C VAL A 162 -11.81 0.31 29.10
N LYS A 163 -12.87 0.36 29.92
CA LYS A 163 -12.71 0.90 31.28
C LYS A 163 -11.86 -0.11 32.05
N ALA A 164 -10.55 -0.14 31.82
CA ALA A 164 -9.65 -0.95 32.62
C ALA A 164 -9.10 -0.11 33.77
N GLU A 165 -9.75 -0.22 34.92
CA GLU A 165 -8.98 -0.61 36.09
C GLU A 165 -8.52 -2.05 35.87
N ALA A 166 -7.41 -2.27 35.15
CA ALA A 166 -6.80 -3.59 35.06
C ALA A 166 -5.48 -3.54 35.81
N LYS A 167 -5.44 -4.26 36.94
CA LYS A 167 -4.26 -4.49 37.75
C LYS A 167 -3.19 -5.20 36.90
N ASN A 168 -1.93 -4.81 37.10
CA ASN A 168 -0.75 -5.24 36.33
C ASN A 168 -0.63 -6.75 36.09
N ASP A 169 -1.26 -7.60 36.90
CA ASP A 169 -1.17 -9.07 36.79
C ASP A 169 -1.78 -9.62 35.49
N THR A 170 -2.80 -8.95 34.91
CA THR A 170 -3.46 -9.43 33.68
C THR A 170 -2.62 -9.19 32.43
N ILE A 171 -1.81 -8.11 32.41
CA ILE A 171 -0.95 -7.77 31.27
C ILE A 171 0.18 -8.80 31.15
N ILE A 172 0.78 -9.16 32.28
CA ILE A 172 1.88 -10.14 32.33
C ILE A 172 1.42 -11.52 31.83
N GLN A 173 0.19 -11.94 32.16
CA GLN A 173 -0.35 -13.21 31.67
C GLN A 173 -0.57 -13.25 30.16
N VAL A 174 -1.01 -12.14 29.57
CA VAL A 174 -1.24 -12.06 28.11
C VAL A 174 0.10 -12.05 27.36
N GLU A 175 1.11 -11.34 27.86
CA GLU A 175 2.46 -11.35 27.27
C GLU A 175 3.10 -12.74 27.33
N GLN A 176 2.92 -13.47 28.43
CA GLN A 176 3.39 -14.86 28.55
C GLN A 176 2.68 -15.79 27.56
N GLN A 177 1.36 -15.71 27.41
CA GLN A 177 0.63 -16.54 26.44
C GLN A 177 1.03 -16.27 24.99
N GLN A 178 1.29 -15.01 24.63
CA GLN A 178 1.77 -14.66 23.28
C GLN A 178 3.18 -15.17 23.03
N THR A 179 4.03 -15.16 24.06
CA THR A 179 5.40 -15.69 23.97
C THR A 179 5.39 -17.21 23.80
N ASP A 180 4.56 -17.92 24.57
CA ASP A 180 4.43 -19.37 24.48
C ASP A 180 3.88 -19.81 23.11
N TYR A 181 2.91 -19.08 22.57
CA TYR A 181 2.37 -19.35 21.24
C TYR A 181 3.39 -19.16 20.11
N LEU A 182 4.25 -18.14 20.21
CA LEU A 182 5.34 -17.92 19.25
C LEU A 182 6.42 -18.99 19.35
N LEU A 183 6.71 -19.49 20.55
CA LEU A 183 7.68 -20.57 20.76
C LEU A 183 7.17 -21.91 20.23
N ASP A 184 5.87 -22.20 20.34
CA ASP A 184 5.26 -23.41 19.77
C ASP A 184 5.27 -23.39 18.23
N LEU A 185 5.07 -22.22 17.61
CA LEU A 185 5.16 -22.04 16.15
C LEU A 185 6.58 -22.23 15.61
N MET A 186 7.61 -22.00 16.43
CA MET A 186 9.01 -22.13 16.02
C MET A 186 9.56 -23.55 16.20
N ASN A 187 8.88 -24.41 16.94
CA ASN A 187 9.27 -25.80 17.21
C ASN A 187 8.51 -26.83 16.36
N GLN A 188 7.71 -26.38 15.38
CA GLN A 188 7.13 -27.19 14.30
C GLN A 188 7.90 -27.01 12.99
#